data_AF-A0AAU8JZL8-F1
#
_entry.id   AF-A0AAU8JZL8-F1
#
_cell.length_a   1.000
_cell.length_b   1.000
_cell.length_c   1.000
_cell.angle_alpha   90.00
_cell.angle_beta   90.00
_cell.angle_gamma   90.00
#
_symmetry.space_group_name_H-M   'P 1'
#
loop_
_entity.id
_entity.type
_entity.pdbx_description
1 polymer ?
#
loop_
_entity_poly.entity_id
_entity_poly.type
_entity_poly.pdbx_seq_one_letter_code
_entity_poly.pdbx_strand_id
1 'polypeptide(L)'
;MSTPEEAVPEPAAPEPVATAVPEPAAPVEPAAPVEPAAPAESAEPVTADVAAEPVAADVAVDVTAEAAPGAPRPRKGLPTALAVVGLVAVTALSATVTVAVGKPDRSVAVAAPAASSAAPSPTASPSPTAAPTPTATAVPSAPPKPVSTLKGSVSGGKHSGDLRYFLVPVPDLADPYGSPDGAEMSMEEIAAQYPKTTDIKGVLDSWGFQESVTRTYRTRDGKIEVRAELKRFARADRARGFAENISLKGDSFDIDGVDGARGYLFKPEQQAYTGELVGIGYQGDTVFEVSVEVKGDPNKALLADAMKRQFDRLANG
;
A
#
# COMPACT_ATOMS: atom_id res chain seq x y z
N MET A 1 -52.54 -40.35 -44.32
CA MET A 1 -52.53 -39.02 -44.98
C MET A 1 -51.55 -38.17 -44.19
N SER A 2 -50.42 -37.83 -44.79
CA SER A 2 -49.38 -37.05 -44.11
C SER A 2 -49.56 -35.58 -44.43
N THR A 3 -49.63 -34.73 -43.40
CA THR A 3 -49.55 -33.27 -43.55
C THR A 3 -48.14 -32.87 -44.01
N PRO A 4 -48.00 -31.90 -44.94
CA PRO A 4 -46.70 -31.35 -45.28
C PRO A 4 -46.17 -30.49 -44.13
N GLU A 5 -44.86 -30.52 -43.94
CA GLU A 5 -44.13 -29.73 -42.94
C GLU A 5 -43.92 -28.31 -43.49
N GLU A 6 -44.44 -27.30 -42.78
CA GLU A 6 -44.40 -25.91 -43.21
C GLU A 6 -43.03 -25.29 -42.87
N ALA A 7 -42.26 -24.94 -43.91
CA ALA A 7 -40.92 -24.42 -43.75
C ALA A 7 -40.93 -23.00 -43.15
N VAL A 8 -40.43 -22.86 -41.93
CA VAL A 8 -40.25 -21.57 -41.26
C VAL A 8 -39.15 -20.77 -41.98
N PRO A 9 -39.42 -19.53 -42.43
CA PRO A 9 -38.42 -18.72 -43.12
C PRO A 9 -37.31 -18.24 -42.16
N GLU A 10 -36.08 -18.27 -42.67
CA GLU A 10 -34.88 -17.79 -41.98
C GLU A 10 -34.97 -16.27 -41.70
N PRO A 11 -34.66 -15.79 -40.48
CA PRO A 11 -34.74 -14.37 -40.16
C PRO A 11 -33.63 -13.59 -40.89
N ALA A 12 -34.04 -12.59 -41.68
CA ALA A 12 -33.11 -11.73 -42.41
C ALA A 12 -32.12 -11.02 -41.48
N ALA A 13 -30.85 -10.97 -41.89
CA ALA A 13 -29.80 -10.30 -41.14
C ALA A 13 -30.10 -8.79 -40.98
N PRO A 14 -29.83 -8.19 -39.80
CA PRO A 14 -30.07 -6.78 -39.57
C PRO A 14 -29.10 -5.92 -40.41
N GLU A 15 -29.64 -4.90 -41.08
CA GLU A 15 -28.84 -3.95 -41.85
C GLU A 15 -27.93 -3.11 -40.92
N PRO A 16 -26.71 -2.74 -41.37
CA PRO A 16 -25.78 -1.96 -40.57
C PRO A 16 -26.29 -0.53 -40.36
N VAL A 17 -26.66 -0.20 -39.12
CA VAL A 17 -27.07 1.16 -38.74
C VAL A 17 -25.89 2.11 -38.89
N ALA A 18 -25.97 3.03 -39.85
CA ALA A 18 -24.94 4.04 -40.07
C ALA A 18 -24.79 4.91 -38.82
N THR A 19 -23.64 4.82 -38.16
CA THR A 19 -23.32 5.67 -37.01
C THR A 19 -23.02 7.07 -37.51
N ALA A 20 -23.86 8.04 -37.16
CA ALA A 20 -23.64 9.44 -37.52
C ALA A 20 -22.33 9.94 -36.92
N VAL A 21 -21.45 10.49 -37.78
CA VAL A 21 -20.21 11.15 -37.35
C VAL A 21 -20.62 12.44 -36.61
N PRO A 22 -20.19 12.65 -35.36
CA PRO A 22 -20.51 13.88 -34.64
C PRO A 22 -19.87 15.10 -35.32
N GLU A 23 -20.67 16.15 -35.47
CA GLU A 23 -20.26 17.44 -36.03
C GLU A 23 -19.12 18.05 -35.19
N PRO A 24 -18.06 18.60 -35.80
CA PRO A 24 -16.95 19.19 -35.05
C PRO A 24 -17.41 20.44 -34.31
N ALA A 25 -17.21 20.46 -33.00
CA ALA A 25 -17.56 21.60 -32.15
C ALA A 25 -16.86 22.88 -32.64
N ALA A 26 -17.60 23.99 -32.64
CA ALA A 26 -17.12 25.30 -33.05
C ALA A 26 -15.88 25.74 -32.20
N PRO A 27 -14.94 26.51 -32.79
CA PRO A 27 -13.78 27.00 -32.06
C PRO A 27 -14.22 27.92 -30.92
N VAL A 28 -13.76 27.62 -29.70
CA VAL A 28 -13.99 28.45 -28.52
C VAL A 28 -13.21 29.75 -28.67
N GLU A 29 -13.92 30.87 -28.60
CA GLU A 29 -13.36 32.21 -28.68
C GLU A 29 -12.39 32.46 -27.50
N PRO A 30 -11.17 32.99 -27.72
CA PRO A 30 -10.20 33.16 -26.66
C PRO A 30 -10.67 34.22 -25.65
N ALA A 31 -10.76 33.83 -24.38
CA ALA A 31 -11.12 34.74 -23.29
C ALA A 31 -10.16 35.94 -23.22
N ALA A 32 -10.74 37.14 -23.01
CA ALA A 32 -9.99 38.38 -22.91
C ALA A 32 -8.96 38.35 -21.76
N PRO A 33 -7.82 39.05 -21.91
CA PRO A 33 -6.81 39.12 -20.86
C PRO A 33 -7.38 39.76 -19.59
N VAL A 34 -7.23 39.07 -18.45
CA VAL A 34 -7.60 39.59 -17.14
C VAL A 34 -6.63 40.70 -16.76
N GLU A 35 -7.18 41.88 -16.46
CA GLU A 35 -6.44 43.06 -16.04
C GLU A 35 -5.72 42.82 -14.69
N PRO A 36 -4.42 43.14 -14.56
CA PRO A 36 -3.69 42.91 -13.32
C PRO A 36 -4.13 43.90 -12.23
N ALA A 37 -4.72 43.38 -11.15
CA ALA A 37 -5.05 44.17 -9.98
C ALA A 37 -3.80 44.83 -9.36
N ALA A 38 -3.90 46.11 -9.04
CA ALA A 38 -2.81 46.90 -8.48
C ALA A 38 -2.37 46.42 -7.08
N PRO A 39 -1.09 46.58 -6.70
CA PRO A 39 -0.61 46.22 -5.38
C PRO A 39 -1.16 47.17 -4.31
N ALA A 40 -1.87 46.62 -3.32
CA ALA A 40 -2.28 47.36 -2.13
C ALA A 40 -1.11 47.49 -1.14
N GLU A 41 -0.59 48.72 -1.09
CA GLU A 41 -0.04 49.49 0.03
C GLU A 41 0.29 48.81 1.38
N SER A 42 1.45 49.23 1.92
CA SER A 42 2.00 48.94 3.23
C SER A 42 1.03 48.94 4.41
N ALA A 43 1.24 48.00 5.35
CA ALA A 43 0.89 48.17 6.75
C ALA A 43 2.16 47.97 7.61
N GLU A 44 2.41 48.90 8.53
CA GLU A 44 3.62 48.96 9.36
C GLU A 44 3.60 47.97 10.55
N PRO A 45 4.77 47.61 11.11
CA PRO A 45 4.85 46.64 12.20
C PRO A 45 4.39 47.24 13.54
N VAL A 46 3.46 46.57 14.21
CA VAL A 46 3.11 46.88 15.61
C VAL A 46 3.94 46.00 16.53
N THR A 47 4.83 46.62 17.30
CA THR A 47 5.55 45.99 18.40
C THR A 47 4.61 45.67 19.56
N ALA A 48 4.61 44.43 20.02
CA ALA A 48 3.98 44.03 21.28
C ALA A 48 5.02 43.30 22.14
N ASP A 49 5.65 44.07 23.03
CA ASP A 49 6.49 43.58 24.11
C ASP A 49 5.64 42.78 25.12
N VAL A 50 5.99 41.53 25.36
CA VAL A 50 5.53 40.77 26.53
C VAL A 50 6.69 39.97 27.09
N ALA A 51 7.46 40.61 27.96
CA ALA A 51 8.31 39.89 28.90
C ALA A 51 7.46 39.09 29.91
N ALA A 52 7.81 37.82 30.13
CA ALA A 52 7.34 37.05 31.28
C ALA A 52 8.50 36.20 31.81
N GLU A 53 8.93 36.48 33.05
CA GLU A 53 10.05 35.82 33.71
C GLU A 53 9.75 34.35 34.11
N PRO A 54 10.79 33.52 34.27
CA PRO A 54 10.65 32.17 34.80
C PRO A 54 10.49 32.20 36.33
N VAL A 55 9.48 31.50 36.85
CA VAL A 55 9.35 31.27 38.30
C VAL A 55 9.81 29.84 38.62
N ALA A 56 10.98 29.72 39.23
CA ALA A 56 11.41 28.49 39.89
C ALA A 56 10.72 28.36 41.25
N ALA A 57 10.26 27.16 41.60
CA ALA A 57 9.83 26.81 42.95
C ALA A 57 10.30 25.40 43.30
N ASP A 58 11.42 25.35 44.02
CA ASP A 58 11.94 24.17 44.69
C ASP A 58 11.03 23.80 45.87
N VAL A 59 10.62 22.53 45.99
CA VAL A 59 10.23 21.93 47.28
C VAL A 59 10.67 20.46 47.31
N ALA A 60 11.88 20.21 47.80
CA ALA A 60 12.21 18.92 48.37
C ALA A 60 11.65 18.78 49.80
N VAL A 61 10.99 17.65 50.12
CA VAL A 61 10.88 17.15 51.50
C VAL A 61 11.03 15.63 51.50
N ASP A 62 12.10 15.16 52.13
CA ASP A 62 12.30 13.77 52.55
C ASP A 62 11.68 13.58 53.95
N VAL A 63 10.89 12.52 54.14
CA VAL A 63 10.66 11.94 55.48
C VAL A 63 10.59 10.41 55.39
N THR A 64 11.48 9.76 56.14
CA THR A 64 11.61 8.31 56.33
C THR A 64 10.76 7.79 57.51
N ALA A 65 10.10 6.63 57.36
CA ALA A 65 9.72 5.62 58.38
C ALA A 65 8.58 4.71 57.84
N GLU A 66 8.26 3.50 58.30
CA GLU A 66 8.97 2.33 58.88
C GLU A 66 7.88 1.22 59.05
N ALA A 67 8.20 -0.01 58.63
CA ALA A 67 7.61 -1.33 58.94
C ALA A 67 6.12 -1.58 59.38
N ALA A 68 5.44 -2.38 58.52
CA ALA A 68 4.67 -3.60 58.88
C ALA A 68 3.22 -3.48 59.48
N PRO A 69 2.46 -4.59 59.66
CA PRO A 69 1.63 -5.12 58.56
C PRO A 69 0.14 -5.33 58.92
N GLY A 70 -0.76 -5.25 57.93
CA GLY A 70 -2.20 -5.55 58.12
C GLY A 70 -2.93 -5.96 56.84
N ALA A 71 -3.49 -7.16 56.81
CA ALA A 71 -4.22 -7.73 55.67
C ALA A 71 -5.75 -7.45 55.76
N PRO A 72 -6.60 -8.03 54.87
CA PRO A 72 -7.14 -7.32 53.72
C PRO A 72 -8.62 -6.95 53.85
N ARG A 73 -9.13 -6.08 52.97
CA ARG A 73 -10.59 -5.88 52.76
C ARG A 73 -10.93 -5.84 51.26
N PRO A 74 -11.98 -6.56 50.81
CA PRO A 74 -12.31 -6.66 49.39
C PRO A 74 -12.98 -5.38 48.88
N ARG A 75 -12.51 -4.88 47.73
CA ARG A 75 -13.21 -3.82 46.97
C ARG A 75 -14.12 -4.48 45.92
N LYS A 76 -15.41 -4.14 45.96
CA LYS A 76 -16.41 -4.57 44.98
C LYS A 76 -16.11 -3.90 43.63
N GLY A 77 -16.22 -4.65 42.54
CA GLY A 77 -15.99 -4.12 41.19
C GLY A 77 -17.10 -3.19 40.71
N LEU A 78 -16.73 -2.24 39.85
CA LEU A 78 -17.66 -1.55 38.94
C LEU A 78 -17.43 -2.10 37.52
N PRO A 79 -18.48 -2.50 36.78
CA PRO A 79 -18.36 -2.84 35.37
C PRO A 79 -18.39 -1.57 34.52
N THR A 80 -17.33 -1.32 33.74
CA THR A 80 -17.35 -0.30 32.69
C THR A 80 -18.08 -0.87 31.47
N ALA A 81 -19.30 -0.42 31.21
CA ALA A 81 -20.09 -0.87 30.07
C ALA A 81 -19.54 -0.29 28.76
N LEU A 82 -19.20 -1.16 27.81
CA LEU A 82 -18.69 -0.78 26.49
C LEU A 82 -19.88 -0.67 25.52
N ALA A 83 -20.26 0.56 25.19
CA ALA A 83 -21.43 0.82 24.35
C ALA A 83 -21.13 0.56 22.87
N VAL A 84 -21.72 -0.51 22.31
CA VAL A 84 -21.75 -0.77 20.87
C VAL A 84 -22.98 -0.08 20.29
N VAL A 85 -22.78 0.88 19.38
CA VAL A 85 -23.84 1.49 18.56
C VAL A 85 -23.52 1.23 17.10
N GLY A 86 -24.51 0.75 16.34
CA GLY A 86 -24.30 0.20 15.01
C GLY A 86 -24.87 1.03 13.86
N LEU A 87 -24.34 0.70 12.68
CA LEU A 87 -24.97 0.70 11.35
C LEU A 87 -25.60 1.99 10.81
N VAL A 88 -24.92 2.57 9.81
CA VAL A 88 -25.57 3.19 8.64
C VAL A 88 -24.93 2.57 7.39
N ALA A 89 -25.75 2.11 6.45
CA ALA A 89 -25.29 1.54 5.18
C ALA A 89 -25.25 2.61 4.09
N VAL A 90 -24.13 2.69 3.36
CA VAL A 90 -24.02 3.45 2.10
C VAL A 90 -23.25 2.58 1.11
N THR A 91 -23.91 2.21 0.02
CA THR A 91 -23.32 1.43 -1.08
C THR A 91 -22.58 2.35 -2.06
N ALA A 92 -21.26 2.32 -2.03
CA ALA A 92 -20.39 2.72 -3.13
C ALA A 92 -19.18 1.77 -3.14
N LEU A 93 -18.84 1.23 -4.30
CA LEU A 93 -17.74 0.28 -4.47
C LEU A 93 -16.39 1.00 -4.32
N SER A 94 -15.89 1.03 -3.10
CA SER A 94 -14.52 1.38 -2.75
C SER A 94 -14.20 0.59 -1.48
N ALA A 95 -13.14 -0.22 -1.51
CA ALA A 95 -12.74 -1.01 -0.35
C ALA A 95 -12.43 -0.08 0.82
N THR A 96 -13.33 -0.02 1.82
CA THR A 96 -13.17 0.89 2.97
C THR A 96 -12.19 0.30 3.97
N VAL A 97 -10.91 0.53 3.67
CA VAL A 97 -9.74 0.25 4.51
C VAL A 97 -9.91 0.94 5.87
N THR A 98 -10.47 0.18 6.81
CA THR A 98 -10.68 0.61 8.20
C THR A 98 -9.51 0.11 9.01
N VAL A 99 -8.41 0.86 8.96
CA VAL A 99 -7.21 0.56 9.75
C VAL A 99 -7.48 0.89 11.22
N ALA A 100 -7.53 -0.13 12.06
CA ALA A 100 -7.57 0.02 13.50
C ALA A 100 -6.14 0.11 14.06
N VAL A 101 -5.50 1.28 13.97
CA VAL A 101 -4.16 1.48 14.54
C VAL A 101 -4.25 1.60 16.07
N GLY A 102 -3.84 0.54 16.77
CA GLY A 102 -3.69 0.54 18.22
C GLY A 102 -2.52 1.39 18.69
N LYS A 103 -2.68 2.08 19.83
CA LYS A 103 -1.54 2.58 20.62
C LYS A 103 -1.00 1.41 21.44
N PRO A 104 0.31 1.08 21.38
CA PRO A 104 0.84 -0.10 22.05
C PRO A 104 0.90 0.09 23.57
N ASP A 105 0.13 -0.71 24.29
CA ASP A 105 0.36 -0.98 25.71
C ASP A 105 1.33 -2.16 25.87
N ARG A 106 2.19 -2.14 26.89
CA ARG A 106 3.36 -3.04 26.93
C ARG A 106 2.99 -4.45 27.39
N SER A 107 3.43 -5.45 26.64
CA SER A 107 3.68 -6.80 27.15
C SER A 107 4.84 -7.44 26.40
N VAL A 108 5.74 -8.10 27.14
CA VAL A 108 6.98 -8.70 26.64
C VAL A 108 6.94 -10.21 26.85
N ALA A 109 7.25 -10.99 25.83
CA ALA A 109 7.63 -12.39 25.96
C ALA A 109 8.74 -12.72 24.96
N VAL A 110 9.70 -13.53 25.41
CA VAL A 110 10.95 -13.87 24.71
C VAL A 110 11.02 -15.39 24.55
N ALA A 111 11.37 -15.90 23.36
CA ALA A 111 12.33 -17.01 23.18
C ALA A 111 12.46 -17.46 21.70
N ALA A 112 13.68 -17.83 21.34
CA ALA A 112 14.09 -18.66 20.21
C ALA A 112 15.33 -19.48 20.70
N PRO A 113 16.06 -20.28 19.89
CA PRO A 113 15.80 -20.83 18.54
C PRO A 113 16.07 -22.36 18.47
N ALA A 114 15.98 -22.97 17.28
CA ALA A 114 16.80 -24.13 16.88
C ALA A 114 16.85 -24.30 15.34
N ALA A 115 17.95 -24.84 14.81
CA ALA A 115 18.18 -25.04 13.37
C ALA A 115 18.65 -26.49 13.09
N SER A 116 18.56 -26.97 11.83
CA SER A 116 19.39 -28.08 11.32
C SER A 116 19.37 -28.20 9.78
N SER A 117 20.47 -28.72 9.23
CA SER A 117 20.75 -28.93 7.80
C SER A 117 20.52 -30.39 7.36
N ALA A 118 20.26 -30.63 6.06
CA ALA A 118 20.95 -31.67 5.26
C ALA A 118 20.52 -31.72 3.76
N ALA A 119 21.51 -31.94 2.90
CA ALA A 119 21.46 -32.45 1.51
C ALA A 119 22.66 -33.44 1.36
N PRO A 120 22.90 -34.23 0.27
CA PRO A 120 22.34 -34.23 -1.09
C PRO A 120 21.58 -35.57 -1.38
N SER A 121 21.48 -36.23 -2.55
CA SER A 121 22.15 -36.17 -3.88
C SER A 121 21.30 -36.81 -5.01
N PRO A 122 21.56 -36.54 -6.30
CA PRO A 122 20.71 -36.99 -7.42
C PRO A 122 21.13 -38.32 -8.08
N THR A 123 20.18 -38.96 -8.79
CA THR A 123 20.41 -40.13 -9.67
C THR A 123 20.19 -39.74 -11.14
N ALA A 124 21.01 -40.25 -12.05
CA ALA A 124 20.98 -39.89 -13.48
C ALA A 124 20.55 -41.05 -14.40
N SER A 125 19.71 -40.76 -15.41
CA SER A 125 19.48 -41.58 -16.61
C SER A 125 18.63 -40.79 -17.65
N PRO A 126 18.45 -41.25 -18.91
CA PRO A 126 19.40 -40.98 -19.99
C PRO A 126 18.82 -40.12 -21.14
N SER A 127 19.69 -39.78 -22.10
CA SER A 127 19.41 -38.92 -23.26
C SER A 127 18.48 -39.54 -24.32
N PRO A 128 17.57 -38.74 -24.91
CA PRO A 128 17.06 -38.97 -26.25
C PRO A 128 17.48 -37.89 -27.28
N THR A 129 17.85 -38.39 -28.46
CA THR A 129 18.00 -37.80 -29.80
C THR A 129 17.50 -36.36 -30.07
N ALA A 130 18.37 -35.57 -30.72
CA ALA A 130 18.06 -34.22 -31.19
C ALA A 130 17.05 -34.20 -32.35
N ALA A 131 16.06 -33.30 -32.26
CA ALA A 131 15.18 -32.87 -33.34
C ALA A 131 15.65 -31.52 -33.91
N PRO A 132 15.42 -31.21 -35.21
CA PRO A 132 15.90 -29.98 -35.81
C PRO A 132 15.22 -28.73 -35.23
N THR A 133 16.04 -27.75 -34.86
CA THR A 133 15.62 -26.49 -34.25
C THR A 133 14.85 -25.62 -35.25
N PRO A 134 13.63 -25.13 -34.93
CA PRO A 134 13.00 -24.09 -35.75
C PRO A 134 13.81 -22.79 -35.66
N THR A 135 14.07 -22.17 -36.81
CA THR A 135 14.75 -20.87 -36.91
C THR A 135 13.98 -19.82 -36.10
N ALA A 136 14.61 -19.26 -35.08
CA ALA A 136 14.01 -18.19 -34.28
C ALA A 136 13.78 -16.95 -35.15
N THR A 137 12.51 -16.60 -35.37
CA THR A 137 12.14 -15.28 -35.88
C THR A 137 12.68 -14.23 -34.92
N ALA A 138 13.47 -13.29 -35.43
CA ALA A 138 14.03 -12.20 -34.62
C ALA A 138 12.89 -11.36 -34.03
N VAL A 139 12.61 -11.53 -32.75
CA VAL A 139 11.73 -10.63 -31.99
C VAL A 139 12.40 -9.24 -32.02
N PRO A 140 11.70 -8.18 -32.46
CA PRO A 140 12.29 -6.85 -32.49
C PRO A 140 12.74 -6.45 -31.08
N SER A 141 14.01 -6.06 -30.95
CA SER A 141 14.56 -5.61 -29.67
C SER A 141 13.71 -4.46 -29.15
N ALA A 142 13.17 -4.62 -27.94
CA ALA A 142 12.49 -3.53 -27.26
C ALA A 142 13.45 -2.33 -27.10
N PRO A 143 12.95 -1.08 -27.18
CA PRO A 143 13.79 0.09 -26.93
C PRO A 143 14.34 0.04 -25.49
N PRO A 144 15.59 0.50 -25.26
CA PRO A 144 16.19 0.46 -23.93
C PRO A 144 15.38 1.33 -22.97
N LYS A 145 14.96 0.74 -21.83
CA LYS A 145 14.30 1.47 -20.76
C LYS A 145 15.23 2.56 -20.21
N PRO A 146 14.71 3.75 -19.86
CA PRO A 146 15.50 4.77 -19.18
C PRO A 146 16.03 4.21 -17.86
N VAL A 147 17.33 4.35 -17.63
CA VAL A 147 17.97 3.91 -16.38
C VAL A 147 17.69 4.95 -15.31
N SER A 148 17.10 4.53 -14.20
CA SER A 148 16.85 5.39 -13.05
C SER A 148 18.14 6.08 -12.59
N THR A 149 18.12 7.40 -12.51
CA THR A 149 19.26 8.20 -11.99
C THR A 149 19.28 8.25 -10.47
N LEU A 150 18.20 7.79 -9.83
CA LEU A 150 18.01 7.77 -8.38
C LEU A 150 19.12 7.02 -7.66
N LYS A 151 19.37 7.42 -6.41
CA LYS A 151 20.36 6.81 -5.52
C LYS A 151 19.76 6.58 -4.15
N GLY A 152 19.89 5.35 -3.68
CA GLY A 152 19.69 4.98 -2.30
C GLY A 152 20.84 4.07 -1.83
N SER A 153 20.96 3.91 -0.52
CA SER A 153 21.81 2.88 0.09
C SER A 153 21.20 2.34 1.37
N VAL A 154 21.48 1.08 1.67
CA VAL A 154 21.02 0.36 2.87
C VAL A 154 22.24 0.10 3.75
N SER A 155 22.16 0.44 5.04
CA SER A 155 23.20 0.10 6.01
C SER A 155 22.57 -0.25 7.36
N GLY A 156 22.81 -1.47 7.85
CA GLY A 156 22.25 -1.93 9.14
C GLY A 156 20.72 -1.92 9.20
N GLY A 157 20.03 -2.10 8.08
CA GLY A 157 18.58 -1.96 7.98
C GLY A 157 18.09 -0.50 7.98
N LYS A 158 18.98 0.47 7.79
CA LYS A 158 18.60 1.87 7.57
C LYS A 158 18.68 2.22 6.09
N HIS A 159 17.59 2.74 5.53
CA HIS A 159 17.54 3.31 4.18
C HIS A 159 17.96 4.78 4.20
N SER A 160 18.67 5.19 3.15
CA SER A 160 19.11 6.57 2.94
C SER A 160 19.16 6.89 1.45
N GLY A 161 19.13 8.19 1.11
CA GLY A 161 18.91 8.66 -0.26
C GLY A 161 17.41 8.72 -0.60
N ASP A 162 17.10 8.67 -1.89
CA ASP A 162 15.74 8.74 -2.40
C ASP A 162 15.02 7.40 -2.20
N LEU A 163 13.91 7.37 -1.47
CA LEU A 163 13.17 6.14 -1.18
C LEU A 163 12.60 5.47 -2.45
N ARG A 164 12.37 6.22 -3.54
CA ARG A 164 11.93 5.66 -4.83
C ARG A 164 12.95 4.73 -5.46
N TYR A 165 14.23 4.84 -5.10
CA TYR A 165 15.27 3.90 -5.52
C TYR A 165 14.93 2.45 -5.12
N PHE A 166 14.27 2.28 -3.98
CA PHE A 166 13.91 0.98 -3.43
C PHE A 166 12.54 0.45 -3.91
N LEU A 167 11.80 1.20 -4.73
CA LEU A 167 10.58 0.67 -5.37
C LEU A 167 10.96 -0.39 -6.42
N VAL A 168 10.25 -1.52 -6.43
CA VAL A 168 10.47 -2.60 -7.42
C VAL A 168 10.41 -2.07 -8.85
N PRO A 169 11.42 -2.34 -9.71
CA PRO A 169 11.41 -1.92 -11.11
C PRO A 169 10.18 -2.46 -11.87
N VAL A 170 9.64 -1.65 -12.76
CA VAL A 170 8.51 -2.04 -13.62
C VAL A 170 8.94 -3.21 -14.52
N PRO A 171 8.22 -4.35 -14.52
CA PRO A 171 8.52 -5.50 -15.39
C PRO A 171 8.57 -5.13 -16.88
N ASP A 172 9.20 -5.95 -17.73
CA ASP A 172 9.34 -5.68 -19.18
C ASP A 172 8.03 -5.81 -19.96
N LEU A 173 7.04 -6.50 -19.38
CA LEU A 173 5.69 -6.66 -19.94
C LEU A 173 4.65 -5.88 -19.12
N ALA A 174 5.06 -4.74 -18.57
CA ALA A 174 4.22 -3.84 -17.79
C ALA A 174 4.47 -2.37 -18.14
N ASP A 175 3.41 -1.58 -18.07
CA ASP A 175 3.40 -0.16 -18.36
C ASP A 175 3.16 0.63 -17.04
N PRO A 176 4.03 1.58 -16.65
CA PRO A 176 3.86 2.36 -15.43
C PRO A 176 2.72 3.37 -15.54
N TYR A 177 2.13 3.72 -14.40
CA TYR A 177 1.29 4.91 -14.28
C TYR A 177 2.15 6.09 -13.81
N GLY A 178 2.18 7.16 -14.61
CA GLY A 178 3.02 8.32 -14.34
C GLY A 178 4.51 8.01 -14.55
N SER A 179 5.35 8.39 -13.58
CA SER A 179 6.80 8.23 -13.68
C SER A 179 7.23 6.75 -13.55
N PRO A 180 8.13 6.23 -14.41
CA PRO A 180 8.71 4.90 -14.21
C PRO A 180 9.55 4.81 -12.94
N ASP A 181 10.06 5.94 -12.44
CA ASP A 181 10.74 6.05 -11.15
C ASP A 181 9.76 6.07 -9.96
N GLY A 182 8.45 6.14 -10.18
CA GLY A 182 7.46 6.37 -9.13
C GLY A 182 7.41 7.83 -8.65
N ALA A 183 6.56 8.09 -7.67
CA ALA A 183 6.29 9.42 -7.13
C ALA A 183 6.50 9.44 -5.61
N GLU A 184 6.91 10.60 -5.08
CA GLU A 184 6.71 10.94 -3.68
C GLU A 184 5.22 11.20 -3.44
N MET A 185 4.74 10.94 -2.22
CA MET A 185 3.37 11.25 -1.83
C MET A 185 3.34 12.32 -0.75
N SER A 186 2.46 13.29 -0.91
CA SER A 186 2.15 14.30 0.10
C SER A 186 1.40 13.71 1.30
N MET A 187 1.41 14.42 2.42
CA MET A 187 0.65 14.03 3.60
C MET A 187 -0.87 14.03 3.33
N GLU A 188 -1.32 14.90 2.44
CA GLU A 188 -2.70 15.00 1.97
C GLU A 188 -3.11 13.78 1.12
N GLU A 189 -2.24 13.32 0.23
CA GLU A 189 -2.47 12.11 -0.58
C GLU A 189 -2.49 10.85 0.28
N ILE A 190 -1.59 10.73 1.26
CA ILE A 190 -1.63 9.65 2.26
C ILE A 190 -2.94 9.74 3.03
N ALA A 191 -3.32 10.92 3.52
CA ALA A 191 -4.53 11.10 4.31
C ALA A 191 -5.82 10.78 3.54
N ALA A 192 -5.85 11.05 2.23
CA ALA A 192 -6.97 10.72 1.36
C ALA A 192 -7.25 9.21 1.23
N GLN A 193 -6.29 8.33 1.56
CA GLN A 193 -6.48 6.87 1.56
C GLN A 193 -7.27 6.38 2.79
N TYR A 194 -7.39 7.20 3.85
CA TYR A 194 -7.97 6.80 5.13
C TYR A 194 -9.38 7.42 5.31
N PRO A 195 -10.24 6.80 6.13
CA PRO A 195 -11.50 7.43 6.53
C PRO A 195 -11.25 8.81 7.17
N LYS A 196 -12.01 9.83 6.76
CA LYS A 196 -11.87 11.22 7.26
C LYS A 196 -12.01 11.38 8.78
N THR A 197 -12.50 10.35 9.48
CA THR A 197 -12.60 10.27 10.94
C THR A 197 -11.30 9.87 11.63
N THR A 198 -10.30 9.41 10.88
CA THR A 198 -9.01 8.94 11.41
C THR A 198 -7.97 10.06 11.31
N ASP A 199 -7.41 10.48 12.45
CA ASP A 199 -6.24 11.38 12.48
C ASP A 199 -4.97 10.62 12.09
N ILE A 200 -4.88 10.27 10.80
CA ILE A 200 -3.75 9.52 10.25
C ILE A 200 -2.44 10.34 10.29
N LYS A 201 -2.52 11.68 10.29
CA LYS A 201 -1.36 12.54 10.49
C LYS A 201 -0.79 12.40 11.91
N GLY A 202 -1.61 12.61 12.94
CA GLY A 202 -1.18 12.42 14.33
C GLY A 202 -0.73 10.98 14.62
N VAL A 203 -1.33 9.98 13.96
CA VAL A 203 -0.84 8.59 14.01
C VAL A 203 0.56 8.48 13.40
N LEU A 204 0.77 8.87 12.14
CA LEU A 204 2.07 8.74 11.46
C LEU A 204 3.18 9.54 12.17
N ASP A 205 2.88 10.76 12.63
CA ASP A 205 3.79 11.58 13.44
C ASP A 205 4.17 10.86 14.75
N SER A 206 3.21 10.19 15.43
CA SER A 206 3.49 9.45 16.68
C SER A 206 4.40 8.22 16.48
N TRP A 207 4.44 7.66 15.27
CA TRP A 207 5.38 6.62 14.87
C TRP A 207 6.70 7.20 14.34
N GLY A 208 6.80 8.51 14.11
CA GLY A 208 7.99 9.14 13.53
C GLY A 208 8.15 8.82 12.06
N PHE A 209 7.04 8.86 11.30
CA PHE A 209 7.04 8.87 9.84
C PHE A 209 7.95 9.98 9.29
N GLN A 210 8.52 9.76 8.10
CA GLN A 210 9.40 10.72 7.43
C GLN A 210 8.93 11.08 6.02
N GLU A 211 8.74 10.07 5.17
CA GLU A 211 8.33 10.25 3.78
C GLU A 211 7.65 8.97 3.26
N SER A 212 6.87 9.12 2.20
CA SER A 212 6.28 7.98 1.48
C SER A 212 6.42 8.15 -0.02
N VAL A 213 6.55 7.03 -0.71
CA VAL A 213 6.67 6.97 -2.17
C VAL A 213 5.80 5.83 -2.70
N THR A 214 5.30 5.98 -3.92
CA THR A 214 4.44 5.01 -4.59
C THR A 214 4.88 4.75 -6.03
N ARG A 215 4.67 3.53 -6.52
CA ARG A 215 4.74 3.20 -7.95
C ARG A 215 3.62 2.23 -8.29
N THR A 216 2.81 2.61 -9.26
CA THR A 216 1.77 1.74 -9.84
C THR A 216 2.18 1.35 -11.26
N TYR A 217 1.95 0.10 -11.63
CA TYR A 217 2.08 -0.37 -13.00
C TYR A 217 0.98 -1.37 -13.34
N ARG A 218 0.67 -1.49 -14.63
CA ARG A 218 -0.28 -2.46 -15.14
C ARG A 218 0.44 -3.45 -16.05
N THR A 219 0.07 -4.73 -16.00
CA THR A 219 0.54 -5.69 -17.02
C THR A 219 0.01 -5.30 -18.39
N ARG A 220 0.79 -5.60 -19.44
CA ARG A 220 0.48 -5.24 -20.84
C ARG A 220 -0.80 -5.90 -21.37
N ASP A 221 -1.25 -7.00 -20.77
CA ASP A 221 -2.54 -7.63 -21.07
C ASP A 221 -3.74 -6.96 -20.35
N GLY A 222 -3.45 -5.96 -19.51
CA GLY A 222 -4.41 -5.15 -18.80
C GLY A 222 -5.15 -5.84 -17.65
N LYS A 223 -4.76 -7.06 -17.28
CA LYS A 223 -5.50 -7.90 -16.30
C LYS A 223 -5.03 -7.76 -14.86
N ILE A 224 -3.79 -7.34 -14.65
CA ILE A 224 -3.18 -7.17 -13.33
C ILE A 224 -2.71 -5.72 -13.21
N GLU A 225 -3.07 -5.08 -12.11
CA GLU A 225 -2.49 -3.81 -11.68
C GLU A 225 -1.78 -4.04 -10.35
N VAL A 226 -0.57 -3.49 -10.21
CA VAL A 226 0.25 -3.62 -9.01
C VAL A 226 0.66 -2.23 -8.55
N ARG A 227 0.35 -1.93 -7.29
CA ARG A 227 0.79 -0.73 -6.59
C ARG A 227 1.74 -1.14 -5.46
N ALA A 228 2.95 -0.59 -5.48
CA ALA A 228 3.89 -0.71 -4.37
C ALA A 228 4.04 0.67 -3.70
N GLU A 229 3.85 0.71 -2.39
CA GLU A 229 3.92 1.91 -1.57
C GLU A 229 4.89 1.70 -0.41
N LEU A 230 5.85 2.61 -0.24
CA LEU A 230 6.86 2.57 0.82
C LEU A 230 6.65 3.75 1.77
N LYS A 231 6.77 3.50 3.08
CA LYS A 231 6.68 4.51 4.14
C LYS A 231 7.94 4.41 5.00
N ARG A 232 8.84 5.40 4.98
CA ARG A 232 10.03 5.42 5.84
C ARG A 232 9.70 6.05 7.19
N PHE A 233 10.21 5.44 8.25
CA PHE A 233 10.12 5.90 9.63
C PHE A 233 11.51 6.25 10.16
N ALA A 234 11.59 6.99 11.26
CA ALA A 234 12.84 7.41 11.86
C ALA A 234 13.69 6.22 12.37
N ARG A 235 13.07 5.06 12.65
CA ARG A 235 13.72 3.86 13.21
C ARG A 235 12.99 2.57 12.83
N ALA A 236 13.73 1.46 12.84
CA ALA A 236 13.21 0.13 12.56
C ALA A 236 12.16 -0.38 13.59
N ASP A 237 12.31 -0.06 14.88
CA ASP A 237 11.29 -0.39 15.90
C ASP A 237 9.93 0.25 15.60
N ARG A 238 9.95 1.42 14.96
CA ARG A 238 8.75 2.17 14.58
C ARG A 238 8.13 1.69 13.29
N ALA A 239 8.93 1.40 12.27
CA ALA A 239 8.44 0.76 11.05
C ALA A 239 7.77 -0.58 11.37
N ARG A 240 8.46 -1.46 12.11
CA ARG A 240 7.91 -2.73 12.59
C ARG A 240 6.62 -2.54 13.38
N GLY A 241 6.64 -1.69 14.41
CA GLY A 241 5.47 -1.48 15.26
C GLY A 241 4.27 -0.90 14.50
N PHE A 242 4.50 -0.03 13.52
CA PHE A 242 3.45 0.46 12.63
C PHE A 242 2.88 -0.68 11.76
N ALA A 243 3.73 -1.46 11.09
CA ALA A 243 3.31 -2.59 10.26
C ALA A 243 2.57 -3.68 11.04
N GLU A 244 2.94 -3.95 12.29
CA GLU A 244 2.24 -4.86 13.21
C GLU A 244 0.86 -4.32 13.63
N ASN A 245 0.71 -2.99 13.75
CA ASN A 245 -0.55 -2.34 14.14
C ASN A 245 -1.47 -1.93 12.97
N ILE A 246 -1.04 -2.05 11.71
CA ILE A 246 -1.98 -2.03 10.58
C ILE A 246 -2.80 -3.33 10.61
N SER A 247 -4.10 -3.24 10.37
CA SER A 247 -4.97 -4.40 10.11
C SER A 247 -6.08 -3.99 9.18
N LEU A 248 -6.39 -4.84 8.20
CA LEU A 248 -7.47 -4.64 7.23
C LEU A 248 -8.65 -5.56 7.56
N LYS A 249 -9.85 -5.21 7.09
CA LYS A 249 -11.04 -6.07 7.24
C LYS A 249 -10.99 -7.24 6.26
N GLY A 250 -10.66 -8.44 6.73
CA GLY A 250 -10.73 -9.66 5.95
C GLY A 250 -9.90 -10.78 6.55
N ASP A 251 -9.88 -11.92 5.88
CA ASP A 251 -9.00 -13.04 6.26
C ASP A 251 -7.55 -12.68 5.92
N SER A 252 -6.70 -12.62 6.95
CA SER A 252 -5.26 -12.49 6.80
C SER A 252 -4.59 -13.85 6.53
N PHE A 253 -3.41 -13.81 5.93
CA PHE A 253 -2.55 -14.97 5.73
C PHE A 253 -1.08 -14.56 5.72
N ASP A 254 -0.18 -15.49 6.08
CA ASP A 254 1.26 -15.24 6.05
C ASP A 254 1.79 -15.19 4.61
N ILE A 255 2.83 -14.38 4.37
CA ILE A 255 3.47 -14.28 3.06
C ILE A 255 4.70 -15.19 2.99
N ASP A 256 4.64 -16.24 2.18
CA ASP A 256 5.75 -17.16 1.97
C ASP A 256 7.03 -16.43 1.51
N GLY A 257 8.10 -16.59 2.30
CA GLY A 257 9.40 -16.00 2.00
C GLY A 257 9.59 -14.53 2.41
N VAL A 258 8.64 -13.94 3.14
CA VAL A 258 8.76 -12.58 3.69
C VAL A 258 8.39 -12.59 5.18
N ASP A 259 9.39 -12.64 6.05
CA ASP A 259 9.18 -12.74 7.50
C ASP A 259 8.44 -11.52 8.06
N GLY A 260 7.47 -11.76 8.96
CA GLY A 260 6.65 -10.71 9.58
C GLY A 260 5.66 -10.00 8.65
N ALA A 261 5.53 -10.39 7.38
CA ALA A 261 4.56 -9.82 6.45
C ALA A 261 3.23 -10.57 6.45
N ARG A 262 2.13 -9.81 6.28
CA ARG A 262 0.75 -10.30 6.25
C ARG A 262 0.06 -9.91 4.95
N GLY A 263 -0.56 -10.88 4.29
CA GLY A 263 -1.47 -10.69 3.17
C GLY A 263 -2.93 -10.65 3.60
N TYR A 264 -3.75 -9.96 2.82
CA TYR A 264 -5.21 -9.90 2.93
C TYR A 264 -5.81 -10.16 1.54
N LEU A 265 -6.91 -10.90 1.50
CA LEU A 265 -7.59 -11.27 0.25
C LEU A 265 -9.01 -10.69 0.21
N PHE A 266 -9.25 -9.80 -0.75
CA PHE A 266 -10.55 -9.19 -1.02
C PHE A 266 -11.11 -9.79 -2.31
N LYS A 267 -12.03 -10.73 -2.18
CA LYS A 267 -12.71 -11.31 -3.34
C LYS A 267 -13.77 -10.35 -3.88
N PRO A 268 -13.96 -10.27 -5.20
CA PRO A 268 -15.06 -9.50 -5.77
C PRO A 268 -16.40 -10.20 -5.50
N GLU A 269 -17.48 -9.43 -5.36
CA GLU A 269 -18.84 -9.98 -5.23
C GLU A 269 -19.29 -10.74 -6.50
N GLN A 270 -18.70 -10.43 -7.65
CA GLN A 270 -18.99 -11.05 -8.94
C GLN A 270 -17.68 -11.29 -9.71
N GLN A 271 -17.53 -12.42 -10.39
CA GLN A 271 -16.31 -12.76 -11.13
C GLN A 271 -15.96 -11.79 -12.29
N ALA A 272 -16.89 -10.94 -12.71
CA ALA A 272 -16.65 -9.88 -13.69
C ALA A 272 -15.93 -8.64 -13.12
N TYR A 273 -15.87 -8.50 -11.79
CA TYR A 273 -15.22 -7.37 -11.10
C TYR A 273 -13.78 -7.69 -10.68
N THR A 274 -13.09 -6.66 -10.20
CA THR A 274 -11.72 -6.73 -9.69
C THR A 274 -11.71 -7.27 -8.26
N GLY A 275 -10.93 -8.33 -8.02
CA GLY A 275 -10.48 -8.71 -6.67
C GLY A 275 -9.12 -8.10 -6.35
N GLU A 276 -8.85 -7.90 -5.06
CA GLU A 276 -7.64 -7.27 -4.57
C GLU A 276 -6.90 -8.19 -3.59
N LEU A 277 -5.58 -8.16 -3.65
CA LEU A 277 -4.66 -8.73 -2.66
C LEU A 277 -3.82 -7.60 -2.08
N VAL A 278 -3.84 -7.39 -0.76
CA VAL A 278 -2.99 -6.39 -0.11
C VAL A 278 -2.00 -7.08 0.81
N GLY A 279 -0.71 -6.84 0.61
CA GLY A 279 0.37 -7.32 1.47
C GLY A 279 1.01 -6.17 2.22
N ILE A 280 1.20 -6.32 3.53
CA ILE A 280 1.87 -5.34 4.39
C ILE A 280 3.06 -6.03 5.07
N GLY A 281 4.23 -5.42 4.97
CA GLY A 281 5.47 -5.90 5.57
C GLY A 281 6.37 -4.75 6.00
N TYR A 282 7.50 -5.07 6.61
CA TYR A 282 8.53 -4.09 6.95
C TYR A 282 9.91 -4.67 6.65
N GLN A 283 10.84 -3.79 6.31
CA GLN A 283 12.26 -4.12 6.21
C GLN A 283 13.04 -2.93 6.74
N GLY A 284 13.80 -3.15 7.82
CA GLY A 284 14.55 -2.07 8.44
C GLY A 284 13.67 -0.91 8.93
N ASP A 285 14.03 0.32 8.60
CA ASP A 285 13.27 1.56 8.88
C ASP A 285 12.14 1.87 7.87
N THR A 286 11.79 0.95 6.98
CA THR A 286 10.73 1.12 5.97
C THR A 286 9.61 0.09 6.12
N VAL A 287 8.37 0.54 6.08
CA VAL A 287 7.17 -0.28 5.87
C VAL A 287 6.86 -0.28 4.38
N PHE A 288 6.46 -1.43 3.85
CA PHE A 288 6.03 -1.57 2.46
C PHE A 288 4.65 -2.24 2.38
N GLU A 289 3.85 -1.71 1.47
CA GLU A 289 2.50 -2.14 1.19
C GLU A 289 2.41 -2.42 -0.32
N VAL A 290 1.90 -3.59 -0.69
CA VAL A 290 1.76 -4.01 -2.08
C VAL A 290 0.32 -4.44 -2.32
N SER A 291 -0.41 -3.67 -3.12
CA SER A 291 -1.72 -4.06 -3.64
C SER A 291 -1.55 -4.70 -5.03
N VAL A 292 -2.21 -5.83 -5.24
CA VAL A 292 -2.33 -6.52 -6.54
C VAL A 292 -3.81 -6.67 -6.86
N GLU A 293 -4.28 -5.88 -7.81
CA GLU A 293 -5.64 -5.93 -8.35
C GLU A 293 -5.68 -6.85 -9.57
N VAL A 294 -6.66 -7.76 -9.61
CA VAL A 294 -6.89 -8.65 -10.76
C VAL A 294 -8.37 -8.83 -11.07
N LYS A 295 -8.72 -9.06 -12.34
CA LYS A 295 -10.09 -9.44 -12.70
C LYS A 295 -10.41 -10.86 -12.23
N GLY A 296 -11.51 -11.04 -11.50
CA GLY A 296 -11.95 -12.33 -10.95
C GLY A 296 -11.29 -12.66 -9.60
N ASP A 297 -11.19 -13.95 -9.29
CA ASP A 297 -10.63 -14.46 -8.03
C ASP A 297 -9.08 -14.28 -7.97
N PRO A 298 -8.53 -13.54 -6.98
CA PRO A 298 -7.08 -13.36 -6.86
C PRO A 298 -6.32 -14.60 -6.39
N ASN A 299 -5.15 -14.85 -6.99
CA ASN A 299 -4.22 -15.89 -6.55
C ASN A 299 -3.16 -15.31 -5.60
N LYS A 300 -3.13 -15.80 -4.35
CA LYS A 300 -2.18 -15.38 -3.30
C LYS A 300 -0.71 -15.43 -3.73
N ALA A 301 -0.34 -16.33 -4.63
CA ALA A 301 1.03 -16.43 -5.16
C ALA A 301 1.50 -15.18 -5.90
N LEU A 302 0.58 -14.42 -6.52
CA LEU A 302 0.90 -13.13 -7.17
C LEU A 302 1.36 -12.10 -6.14
N LEU A 303 0.68 -12.03 -4.99
CA LEU A 303 1.06 -11.14 -3.90
C LEU A 303 2.39 -11.59 -3.28
N ALA A 304 2.58 -12.89 -3.04
CA ALA A 304 3.81 -13.39 -2.43
C ALA A 304 5.06 -13.09 -3.27
N ASP A 305 5.00 -13.31 -4.59
CA ASP A 305 6.08 -12.95 -5.52
C ASP A 305 6.34 -11.44 -5.56
N ALA A 306 5.30 -10.60 -5.61
CA ALA A 306 5.45 -9.14 -5.60
C ALA A 306 6.03 -8.61 -4.27
N MET A 307 5.51 -9.10 -3.13
CA MET A 307 6.01 -8.78 -1.79
C MET A 307 7.46 -9.20 -1.62
N LYS A 308 7.84 -10.40 -2.07
CA LYS A 308 9.22 -10.89 -2.00
C LYS A 308 10.17 -10.00 -2.79
N ARG A 309 9.82 -9.63 -4.03
CA ARG A 309 10.65 -8.70 -4.83
C ARG A 309 10.81 -7.34 -4.14
N GLN A 310 9.77 -6.85 -3.46
CA GLN A 310 9.82 -5.58 -2.74
C GLN A 310 10.67 -5.66 -1.46
N PHE A 311 10.59 -6.77 -0.75
CA PHE A 311 11.46 -7.08 0.38
C PHE A 311 12.94 -7.22 -0.05
N ASP A 312 13.22 -7.98 -1.11
CA ASP A 312 14.55 -8.18 -1.67
C ASP A 312 15.16 -6.85 -2.18
N ARG A 313 14.34 -5.97 -2.78
CA ARG A 313 14.76 -4.62 -3.22
C ARG A 313 15.15 -3.74 -2.03
N LEU A 314 14.31 -3.69 -0.98
CA LEU A 314 14.63 -2.98 0.26
C LEU A 314 15.86 -3.53 0.97
N ALA A 315 16.08 -4.85 0.94
CA ALA A 315 17.23 -5.46 1.58
C ALA A 315 18.57 -5.12 0.88
N ASN A 316 18.58 -4.94 -0.44
CA ASN A 316 19.82 -4.95 -1.24
C ASN A 316 20.14 -3.64 -2.00
N GLY A 317 19.17 -2.75 -2.22
CA GLY A 317 19.36 -1.53 -3.02
C GLY A 317 18.69 -1.61 -4.37
#